data_AF-A0A2N5AK31-F1
#
_entry.id   AF-A0A2N5AK31-F1
#
_cell.length_a   1.000
_cell.length_b   1.000
_cell.length_c   1.000
_cell.angle_alpha   90.00
_cell.angle_beta   90.00
_cell.angle_gamma   90.00
#
_symmetry.space_group_name_H-M   'P 1'
#
loop_
_entity.id
_entity.type
_entity.pdbx_description
1 polymer ?
#
loop_
_entity_poly.entity_id
_entity_poly.type
_entity_poly.pdbx_seq_one_letter_code
_entity_poly.pdbx_strand_id
1 'polypeptide(L)' 'MPRRSILSAAERESLLALPDTKDELIRHYTFSESDLSIIRQRRGPANRLGFAVQLCYL' A
#
# COMPACT_ATOMS: atom_id res chain seq x y z
N MET A 1 -29.73 12.65 9.19
CA MET A 1 -28.64 13.64 9.24
C MET A 1 -27.70 13.41 8.06
N PRO A 2 -27.44 14.40 7.20
CA PRO A 2 -26.48 14.22 6.11
C PRO A 2 -25.08 14.07 6.71
N ARG A 3 -24.35 13.01 6.33
CA ARG A 3 -22.95 12.86 6.73
C ARG A 3 -22.14 13.91 5.98
N ARG A 4 -21.72 14.97 6.67
CA ARG A 4 -20.69 15.88 6.14
C ARG A 4 -19.43 15.05 5.91
N SER A 5 -18.92 15.07 4.69
CA SER A 5 -17.61 14.51 4.38
C SER A 5 -16.56 15.25 5.21
N ILE A 6 -15.68 14.50 5.88
CA ILE A 6 -14.57 15.08 6.67
C ILE A 6 -13.52 15.68 5.72
N LEU A 7 -13.37 15.09 4.54
CA LEU A 7 -12.44 15.52 3.51
C LEU A 7 -13.18 16.25 2.38
N SER A 8 -12.58 17.32 1.87
CA SER A 8 -12.89 17.91 0.58
C SER A 8 -12.57 16.94 -0.56
N ALA A 9 -13.07 17.23 -1.77
CA ALA A 9 -12.75 16.44 -2.95
C ALA A 9 -11.24 16.38 -3.22
N ALA A 10 -10.54 17.51 -3.06
CA ALA A 10 -9.10 17.60 -3.27
C ALA A 10 -8.29 16.82 -2.22
N GLU A 11 -8.70 16.86 -0.95
CA GLU A 11 -8.05 16.07 0.10
C GLU A 11 -8.26 14.56 -0.11
N ARG A 12 -9.44 14.16 -0.57
CA ARG A 12 -9.72 12.77 -0.92
C ARG A 12 -8.90 12.31 -2.12
N GLU A 13 -8.77 13.15 -3.14
CA GLU A 13 -7.98 12.85 -4.32
C GLU A 13 -6.49 12.72 -3.99
N SER A 14 -5.95 13.63 -3.18
CA SER A 14 -4.59 13.55 -2.67
C SER A 14 -4.33 12.26 -1.86
N LEU A 15 -5.27 11.86 -1.01
CA LEU A 15 -5.15 10.65 -0.19
C LEU A 15 -5.19 9.34 -1.01
N LEU A 16 -5.86 9.37 -2.16
CA LEU A 16 -5.96 8.23 -3.08
C LEU A 16 -4.98 8.33 -4.25
N ALA A 17 -4.19 9.39 -4.33
CA ALA A 17 -3.21 9.58 -5.38
C ALA A 17 -2.14 8.50 -5.27
N LEU A 18 -1.86 7.84 -6.39
CA LEU A 18 -0.74 6.93 -6.48
C LEU A 18 0.54 7.75 -6.63
N PRO A 19 1.67 7.29 -6.06
CA PRO A 19 2.94 7.96 -6.27
C PRO A 19 3.32 7.99 -7.75
N ASP A 20 3.75 9.15 -8.25
CA ASP A 20 4.11 9.37 -9.65
C ASP A 20 5.64 9.37 -9.87
N THR A 21 6.42 9.56 -8.81
CA THR A 21 7.88 9.52 -8.84
C THR A 21 8.43 8.12 -8.57
N LYS A 22 9.55 7.79 -9.22
CA LYS A 22 10.26 6.53 -8.96
C LYS A 22 10.72 6.39 -7.51
N ASP A 23 11.15 7.49 -6.89
CA ASP A 23 11.66 7.47 -5.52
C ASP A 23 10.54 7.16 -4.51
N GLU A 24 9.35 7.73 -4.71
CA GLU A 24 8.18 7.39 -3.88
C GLU A 24 7.71 5.96 -4.15
N LEU A 25 7.73 5.50 -5.41
CA LEU A 25 7.42 4.11 -5.72
C LEU A 25 8.39 3.15 -5.01
N ILE A 26 9.70 3.43 -5.03
CA ILE A 26 10.70 2.63 -4.33
C ILE A 26 10.42 2.66 -2.83
N ARG A 27 10.12 3.83 -2.27
CA ARG A 27 9.85 3.99 -0.84
C ARG A 27 8.60 3.23 -0.37
N HIS A 28 7.54 3.21 -1.18
CA HIS A 28 6.26 2.59 -0.80
C HIS A 28 6.11 1.13 -1.23
N TYR A 29 6.87 0.69 -2.25
CA TYR A 29 6.67 -0.62 -2.88
C TYR A 29 7.93 -1.51 -2.90
N THR A 30 9.02 -1.12 -2.24
CA THR A 30 10.20 -1.98 -2.08
C THR A 30 10.19 -2.70 -0.75
N PHE A 31 10.36 -4.02 -0.77
CA PHE A 31 10.47 -4.83 0.43
C PHE A 31 11.90 -4.91 0.93
N SER A 32 12.07 -4.74 2.25
CA SER A 32 13.30 -5.08 2.95
C SER A 32 13.50 -6.60 3.02
N GLU A 33 14.69 -7.04 3.43
CA GLU A 33 14.94 -8.47 3.67
C GLU A 33 14.02 -9.06 4.76
N SER A 34 13.69 -8.27 5.79
CA SER A 34 12.72 -8.65 6.81
C SER A 34 11.32 -8.85 6.24
N ASP A 35 10.86 -7.95 5.37
CA ASP A 35 9.54 -8.06 4.73
C ASP A 35 9.48 -9.30 3.85
N LEU A 36 10.52 -9.53 3.04
CA LEU A 36 10.63 -10.73 2.21
C LEU A 36 10.64 -12.01 3.03
N SER A 37 11.28 -12.02 4.20
CA SER A 37 11.27 -13.16 5.12
C SER A 37 9.84 -13.49 5.58
N ILE A 38 9.06 -12.48 6.00
CA ILE A 38 7.68 -12.67 6.46
C ILE A 38 6.75 -13.06 5.30
N ILE A 39 6.93 -12.45 4.11
CA ILE A 39 6.18 -12.83 2.91
C ILE A 39 6.40 -14.31 2.58
N ARG A 40 7.65 -14.79 2.59
CA ARG A 40 8.00 -16.19 2.24
C ARG A 40 7.38 -17.23 3.19
N GLN A 41 7.05 -16.84 4.42
CA GLN A 41 6.36 -17.70 5.39
C GLN A 41 4.89 -18.01 4.99
N ARG A 42 4.28 -17.24 4.07
CA ARG A 42 2.91 -17.52 3.60
C ARG A 42 2.87 -18.73 2.67
N ARG A 43 1.84 -19.57 2.83
CA ARG A 43 1.66 -20.82 2.08
C ARG A 43 1.15 -20.54 0.66
N GLY A 44 1.94 -20.88 -0.36
CA GLY A 44 1.55 -20.80 -1.77
C GLY A 44 1.72 -19.39 -2.39
N PRO A 45 1.88 -19.31 -3.72
CA PRO A 45 2.21 -18.06 -4.41
C PRO A 45 1.13 -16.98 -4.27
N ALA A 46 -0.15 -17.35 -4.32
CA ALA A 46 -1.26 -16.41 -4.19
C ALA A 46 -1.28 -15.70 -2.82
N ASN A 47 -1.06 -16.44 -1.73
CA ASN A 47 -1.03 -15.86 -0.39
C ASN A 47 0.21 -15.00 -0.15
N ARG A 48 1.35 -15.36 -0.76
CA ARG A 48 2.57 -14.52 -0.73
C ARG A 48 2.34 -13.20 -1.45
N LEU A 49 1.73 -13.25 -2.62
CA LEU A 49 1.39 -12.05 -3.40
C LEU A 49 0.38 -11.17 -2.65
N GLY A 50 -0.72 -11.73 -2.17
CA GLY A 50 -1.73 -10.97 -1.43
C GLY A 50 -1.17 -10.31 -0.17
N PHE A 51 -0.31 -11.02 0.56
CA PHE A 51 0.35 -10.46 1.74
C PHE A 51 1.38 -9.37 1.39
N ALA A 52 2.14 -9.54 0.31
CA ALA A 52 3.05 -8.52 -0.19
C ALA A 52 2.30 -7.23 -0.55
N VAL A 53 1.18 -7.35 -1.28
CA VAL A 53 0.32 -6.20 -1.60
C VAL A 53 -0.18 -5.52 -0.33
N GLN A 54 -0.61 -6.27 0.69
CA GLN A 54 -1.04 -5.69 1.97
C GLN A 54 0.07 -4.90 2.67
N LEU A 55 1.31 -5.39 2.65
CA LEU A 55 2.45 -4.66 3.25
C LEU A 55 2.72 -3.32 2.55
N CYS A 56 2.47 -3.21 1.25
CA CYS A 56 2.61 -1.95 0.51
C CYS A 56 1.56 -0.88 0.88
N TYR A 57 0.48 -1.26 1.59
CA TYR A 57 -0.59 -0.36 2.02
C TYR A 57 -0.48 0.05 3.50
N LEU A 58 0.56 -0.40 4.21
CA LEU A 58 0.86 -0.02 5.60
C LEU A 58 1.90 1.10 5.66
#